data_AF-A0A957EDB7-F1
#
_entry.id   AF-A0A957EDB7-F1
#
_cell.length_a   1.000
_cell.length_b   1.000
_cell.length_c   1.000
_cell.angle_alpha   90.00
_cell.angle_beta   90.00
_cell.angle_gamma   90.00
#
_symmetry.space_group_name_H-M   'P 1'
#
loop_
_entity.id
_entity.type
_entity.pdbx_description
1 polymer ?
#
loop_
_entity_poly.entity_id
_entity_poly.type
_entity_poly.pdbx_seq_one_letter_code
_entity_poly.pdbx_strand_id
1 'polypeptide(L)'
;VTSQGYNIVSDNTCQLAGTADLKNTNPRLGPLQNNGGTTLTHALLLGSPAINSGSGCPAVDQRGVARPFGPACERGAYEYDQVVLNVYLPLIVRP
;
A
#
# COMPACT_ATOMS: atom_id res chain seq x y z
N VAL A 1 -3.09 15.62 -19.52
CA VAL A 1 -3.16 15.37 -18.06
C VAL A 1 -1.74 15.28 -17.55
N THR A 2 -1.37 16.08 -16.55
CA THR A 2 -0.04 16.04 -15.92
C THR A 2 -0.16 15.35 -14.56
N SER A 3 0.74 14.41 -14.28
CA SER A 3 0.79 13.69 -13.00
C SER A 3 1.17 14.65 -11.86
N GLN A 4 0.53 14.48 -10.70
CA GLN A 4 0.93 15.13 -9.44
C GLN A 4 1.93 14.28 -8.63
N GLY A 5 2.37 13.15 -9.17
CA GLY A 5 3.27 12.20 -8.51
C GLY A 5 2.55 11.05 -7.81
N TYR A 6 3.35 10.13 -7.26
CA TYR A 6 2.93 8.98 -6.45
C TYR A 6 1.96 8.01 -7.14
N ASN A 7 1.92 7.97 -8.46
CA ASN A 7 1.12 6.99 -9.20
C ASN A 7 1.91 5.69 -9.36
N ILE A 8 1.19 4.56 -9.49
CA ILE A 8 1.75 3.28 -9.90
C ILE A 8 0.96 2.81 -11.11
N VAL A 9 1.67 2.52 -12.20
CA VAL A 9 1.07 1.93 -13.40
C VAL A 9 1.87 0.69 -13.80
N SER A 10 1.15 -0.37 -14.15
CA SER A 10 1.73 -1.67 -14.50
C SER A 10 2.38 -1.70 -15.87
N ASP A 11 2.13 -0.70 -16.72
CA ASP A 11 2.71 -0.56 -18.05
C ASP A 11 3.50 0.76 -18.19
N ASN A 12 3.98 1.07 -19.38
CA ASN A 12 4.70 2.32 -19.66
C ASN A 12 3.95 3.20 -20.68
N THR A 13 2.64 3.03 -20.79
CA THR A 13 1.82 3.73 -21.78
C THR A 13 1.40 5.11 -21.28
N CYS A 14 1.18 5.25 -19.97
CA CYS A 14 0.96 6.54 -19.34
C CYS A 14 2.31 7.26 -19.15
N GLN A 15 2.43 8.46 -19.71
CA GLN A 15 3.61 9.35 -19.60
C GLN A 15 3.73 9.97 -18.20
N LEU A 16 3.73 9.14 -17.16
CA LEU A 16 3.92 9.55 -15.78
C LEU A 16 5.37 10.00 -15.58
N ALA A 17 5.52 11.22 -15.06
CA ALA A 17 6.80 11.89 -14.84
C ALA A 17 6.78 12.77 -13.58
N GLY A 18 5.73 12.65 -12.76
CA GLY A 18 5.65 13.31 -11.47
C GLY A 18 6.54 12.63 -10.44
N THR A 19 6.77 13.33 -9.33
CA THR A 19 7.59 12.82 -8.21
C THR A 19 7.12 11.44 -7.76
N ALA A 20 8.05 10.49 -7.63
CA ALA A 20 7.79 9.13 -7.14
C ALA A 20 6.74 8.32 -7.94
N ASP A 21 6.41 8.74 -9.17
CA ASP A 21 5.64 7.90 -10.09
C ASP A 21 6.45 6.63 -10.42
N LEU A 22 5.76 5.48 -10.39
CA LEU A 22 6.30 4.19 -10.78
C LEU A 22 5.61 3.71 -12.05
N LYS A 23 6.39 3.55 -13.12
CA LYS A 23 5.95 2.98 -14.40
C LYS A 23 6.40 1.54 -14.51
N ASN A 24 5.71 0.77 -15.36
CA ASN A 24 6.01 -0.64 -15.61
C ASN A 24 6.17 -1.45 -14.31
N THR A 25 5.36 -1.13 -13.30
CA THR A 25 5.49 -1.64 -11.94
C THR A 25 4.19 -2.30 -11.52
N ASN A 26 4.24 -3.60 -11.20
CA ASN A 26 3.07 -4.32 -10.69
C ASN A 26 2.74 -3.80 -9.28
N PRO A 27 1.52 -3.27 -9.03
CA PRO A 27 1.13 -2.76 -7.72
C PRO A 27 0.92 -3.86 -6.67
N ARG A 28 0.93 -5.15 -7.07
CA ARG A 28 0.77 -6.33 -6.20
C ARG A 28 -0.48 -6.23 -5.33
N LEU A 29 -1.62 -6.10 -6.00
CA LEU A 29 -2.95 -6.03 -5.40
C LEU A 29 -3.61 -7.40 -5.32
N GLY A 30 -4.39 -7.63 -4.28
CA GLY A 30 -5.36 -8.72 -4.21
C GLY A 30 -6.57 -8.48 -5.11
N PRO A 31 -7.47 -9.47 -5.26
CA PRO A 31 -8.69 -9.30 -6.05
C PRO A 31 -9.59 -8.20 -5.44
N LEU A 32 -10.48 -7.64 -6.28
CA LEU A 32 -11.53 -6.75 -5.80
C LEU A 32 -12.53 -7.58 -5.00
N GLN A 33 -12.60 -7.36 -3.69
CA GLN A 33 -13.46 -8.13 -2.81
C GLN A 33 -13.83 -7.33 -1.57
N ASN A 34 -14.70 -7.92 -0.74
CA ASN A 34 -15.04 -7.32 0.56
C ASN A 34 -13.86 -7.54 1.52
N ASN A 35 -13.05 -6.49 1.73
CA ASN A 35 -12.00 -6.46 2.74
C ASN A 35 -12.40 -5.60 3.95
N GLY A 36 -13.72 -5.45 4.20
CA GLY A 36 -14.30 -4.52 5.17
C GLY A 36 -14.75 -3.20 4.53
N GLY A 37 -15.48 -2.39 5.31
CA GLY A 37 -16.03 -1.12 4.86
C GLY A 37 -17.35 -1.24 4.07
N THR A 38 -17.78 -0.15 3.44
CA THR A 38 -19.05 -0.06 2.70
C THR A 38 -18.92 -0.40 1.21
N THR A 39 -17.69 -0.58 0.70
CA THR A 39 -17.40 -0.83 -0.73
C THR A 39 -16.28 -1.86 -0.89
N LEU A 40 -16.22 -2.53 -2.04
CA LEU A 40 -15.14 -3.47 -2.35
C LEU A 40 -13.82 -2.71 -2.57
N THR A 41 -12.71 -3.32 -2.14
CA THR A 41 -11.37 -2.73 -2.27
C THR A 41 -10.37 -3.75 -2.82
N HIS A 42 -9.24 -3.27 -3.32
CA HIS A 42 -8.07 -4.08 -3.63
C HIS A 42 -7.09 -4.02 -2.46
N ALA A 43 -7.00 -5.10 -1.67
CA ALA A 43 -6.03 -5.18 -0.58
C ALA A 43 -4.59 -5.20 -1.12
N LEU A 44 -3.65 -4.60 -0.39
CA LEU A 44 -2.23 -4.70 -0.74
C LEU A 44 -1.66 -6.05 -0.30
N LEU A 45 -0.97 -6.74 -1.21
CA LEU A 45 -0.23 -7.94 -0.88
C LEU A 45 1.11 -7.59 -0.21
N LEU A 46 1.65 -8.49 0.60
CA LEU A 46 2.93 -8.30 1.29
C LEU A 46 4.05 -7.94 0.30
N GLY A 47 4.72 -6.82 0.56
CA GLY A 47 5.78 -6.25 -0.29
C GLY A 47 5.27 -5.52 -1.54
N SER A 48 4.00 -5.12 -1.56
CA SER A 48 3.48 -4.21 -2.57
C SER A 48 4.30 -2.91 -2.59
N PRO A 49 4.64 -2.39 -3.79
CA PRO A 49 5.30 -1.09 -3.91
C PRO A 49 4.42 0.07 -3.45
N ALA A 50 3.13 -0.16 -3.17
CA ALA A 50 2.22 0.85 -2.62
C ALA A 50 2.35 1.01 -1.08
N ILE A 51 2.97 0.05 -0.39
CA ILE A 51 3.17 0.10 1.07
C ILE A 51 4.11 1.25 1.45
N ASN A 52 3.74 2.05 2.46
CA ASN A 52 4.53 3.16 2.99
C ASN A 52 5.12 4.11 1.92
N SER A 53 4.35 4.44 0.88
CA SER A 53 4.87 5.17 -0.28
C SER A 53 3.92 6.21 -0.84
N GLY A 54 2.85 6.52 -0.12
CA GLY A 54 1.92 7.60 -0.44
C GLY A 54 2.34 8.95 0.13
N SER A 55 1.66 10.00 -0.31
CA SER A 55 1.81 11.37 0.20
C SER A 55 0.47 12.09 0.15
N GLY A 56 0.23 13.02 1.08
CA GLY A 56 -0.99 13.83 1.10
C GLY A 56 -2.28 13.02 1.30
N CYS A 57 -2.21 11.94 2.09
CA CYS A 57 -3.33 11.03 2.25
C CYS A 57 -4.46 11.61 3.13
N PRO A 58 -5.73 11.26 2.84
CA PRO A 58 -6.83 11.46 3.77
C PRO A 58 -6.58 10.75 5.11
N ALA A 59 -7.29 11.16 6.15
CA ALA A 59 -7.13 10.60 7.50
C ALA A 59 -7.53 9.12 7.62
N VAL A 60 -8.40 8.63 6.73
CA VAL A 60 -8.86 7.24 6.69
C VAL A 60 -8.84 6.69 5.26
N ASP A 61 -8.69 5.37 5.13
CA ASP A 61 -8.82 4.68 3.85
C ASP A 61 -10.29 4.42 3.49
N GLN A 62 -10.56 3.77 2.35
CA GLN A 62 -11.93 3.53 1.88
C GLN A 62 -12.73 2.59 2.81
N ARG A 63 -12.06 1.83 3.68
CA ARG A 63 -12.68 0.96 4.68
C ARG A 63 -13.00 1.70 5.98
N GLY A 64 -12.45 2.91 6.15
CA GLY A 64 -12.50 3.68 7.40
C GLY A 64 -11.33 3.41 8.33
N VAL A 65 -10.28 2.72 7.87
CA VAL A 65 -9.07 2.47 8.67
C VAL A 65 -8.19 3.72 8.69
N ALA A 66 -7.68 4.09 9.86
CA ALA A 66 -6.84 5.28 10.05
C ALA A 66 -5.52 5.19 9.27
N ARG A 67 -5.03 6.33 8.81
CA ARG A 67 -3.79 6.46 8.03
C ARG A 67 -2.86 7.53 8.65
N PRO A 68 -1.53 7.36 8.63
CA PRO A 68 -0.82 6.16 8.19
C PRO A 68 -0.77 5.06 9.27
N PHE A 69 -0.76 3.78 8.85
CA PHE A 69 -0.36 2.67 9.70
C PHE A 69 1.11 2.34 9.44
N GLY A 70 2.01 3.14 10.02
CA GLY A 70 3.45 3.02 9.82
C GLY A 70 4.11 4.35 9.43
N PRO A 71 5.32 4.29 8.84
CA PRO A 71 6.08 5.49 8.46
C PRO A 71 5.39 6.43 7.47
N ALA A 72 4.56 5.91 6.56
CA ALA A 72 3.82 6.71 5.58
C ALA A 72 2.54 5.98 5.19
N CYS A 73 1.59 6.71 4.62
CA CYS A 73 0.36 6.08 4.16
C CYS A 73 0.62 5.25 2.90
N GLU A 74 -0.29 4.32 2.62
CA GLU A 74 -0.25 3.59 1.36
C GLU A 74 -0.59 4.46 0.14
N ARG A 75 -0.23 4.01 -1.06
CA ARG A 75 -0.84 4.53 -2.29
C ARG A 75 -2.16 3.83 -2.57
N GLY A 76 -3.19 4.61 -2.87
CA GLY A 76 -4.52 4.08 -3.21
C GLY A 76 -5.50 4.05 -2.04
N ALA A 77 -6.47 3.13 -2.12
CA ALA A 77 -7.68 3.14 -1.30
C ALA A 77 -7.64 2.22 -0.07
N TYR A 78 -6.53 1.50 0.15
CA TYR A 78 -6.37 0.49 1.19
C TYR A 78 -5.10 0.76 1.99
N GLU A 79 -5.21 0.86 3.31
CA GLU A 79 -4.08 0.96 4.24
C GLU A 79 -3.63 -0.44 4.69
N TYR A 80 -2.33 -0.72 4.62
CA TYR A 80 -1.77 -2.01 5.02
C TYR A 80 -1.57 -2.04 6.54
N ASP A 81 -2.64 -2.35 7.26
CA ASP A 81 -2.75 -2.33 8.72
C ASP A 81 -2.32 -3.64 9.41
N GLN A 82 -1.52 -4.47 8.72
CA GLN A 82 -1.04 -5.73 9.30
C GLN A 82 0.07 -5.46 10.33
N VAL A 83 -0.18 -5.85 11.58
CA VAL A 83 0.84 -5.85 12.62
C VAL A 83 1.90 -6.90 12.25
N VAL A 84 3.10 -6.45 11.89
CA VAL A 84 4.26 -7.34 11.82
C VAL A 84 4.60 -7.73 13.26
N LEU A 85 4.06 -8.86 13.72
CA LEU A 85 4.52 -9.48 14.96
C LEU A 85 5.97 -9.93 14.73
N ASN A 86 6.93 -9.11 15.16
CA ASN A 86 8.29 -9.55 15.36
C ASN A 86 8.29 -10.54 16.52
N VAL A 87 7.91 -11.80 16.26
CA VAL A 87 8.07 -12.88 17.21
C VAL A 87 9.57 -13.14 17.29
N TYR A 88 10.24 -12.48 18.25
CA TYR A 88 11.59 -12.85 18.65
C TYR A 88 11.49 -14.24 19.27
N LEU A 89 11.76 -15.27 18.47
CA LEU A 89 11.92 -16.63 18.98
C LEU A 89 13.17 -16.60 19.88
N PRO A 90 13.08 -16.85 21.20
CA PRO A 90 14.30 -16.96 22.00
C PRO A 90 15.07 -18.16 21.45
N LEU A 91 16.33 -17.95 21.08
CA LEU A 91 17.24 -19.04 20.76
C LEU A 91 17.45 -19.83 22.05
N ILE A 92 16.67 -20.89 22.25
CA ILE A 92 16.94 -21.88 23.30
C ILE A 92 18.17 -22.65 22.84
N VAL A 93 19.35 -22.16 23.20
CA VAL A 93 20.57 -22.97 23.15
C VAL A 93 20.44 -23.93 24.33
N ARG A 94 20.01 -25.17 24.06
CA ARG A 94 20.09 -26.22 25.08
C ARG A 94 21.58 -26.52 25.33
N PRO A 95 22.04 -26.53 26.58
CA PRO A 95 23.43 -26.81 26.93
C PRO A 95 23.84 -28.23 26.55
#